data_AF-A0A392QQ23-F1
#
_entry.id   AF-A0A392QQ23-F1
#
_cell.length_a   1.000
_cell.length_b   1.000
_cell.length_c   1.000
_cell.angle_alpha   90.00
_cell.angle_beta   90.00
_cell.angle_gamma   90.00
#
_symmetry.space_group_name_H-M   'P 1'
#
loop_
_entity.id
_entity.type
_entity.pdbx_description
1 polymer ?
#
loop_
_entity_poly.entity_id
_entity_poly.type
_entity_poly.pdbx_seq_one_letter_code
_entity_poly.pdbx_strand_id
1 'polypeptide(L)'
;EPENRSVGIEEFSYDPNSDTFIAPDNYEPQYQYQPPSPNQPSPPSHPPLDSEVPLEKQNCHKRKRSEYAGTSTAVGINNQDNVLGNLVVGIGTIAVNFEKISNMMEKRENDRDRDRELEGNIWDVIKDIPNLNDITRFKTAELLNTKAKKDFFLKMTPEESSSWIKFKLGDD
;
A
#
# COMPACT_ATOMS: atom_id res chain seq x y z
N GLU A 1 16.47 -19.72 23.03
CA GLU A 1 16.68 -18.67 22.01
C GLU A 1 16.64 -19.36 20.65
N PRO A 2 15.66 -19.08 19.77
CA PRO A 2 15.76 -19.49 18.37
C PRO A 2 16.13 -18.28 17.52
N GLU A 3 17.26 -18.39 16.85
CA GLU A 3 17.78 -17.41 15.91
C GLU A 3 16.78 -17.17 14.77
N ASN A 4 16.45 -15.89 14.56
CA ASN A 4 15.68 -15.41 13.43
C ASN A 4 16.51 -15.57 12.15
N ARG A 5 16.36 -16.70 11.45
CA ARG A 5 16.85 -16.83 10.07
C ARG A 5 15.94 -16.02 9.17
N SER A 6 16.43 -14.89 8.68
CA SER A 6 15.81 -14.20 7.55
C SER A 6 15.91 -15.10 6.32
N VAL A 7 14.78 -15.65 5.87
CA VAL A 7 14.70 -16.42 4.62
C VAL A 7 14.76 -15.42 3.47
N GLY A 8 15.96 -15.15 2.98
CA GLY A 8 16.17 -14.28 1.82
C GLY A 8 15.81 -14.98 0.51
N ILE A 9 15.49 -14.22 -0.54
CA ILE A 9 15.26 -14.74 -1.89
C ILE A 9 16.50 -15.42 -2.52
N GLU A 10 17.64 -15.35 -1.84
CA GLU A 10 18.92 -15.90 -2.26
C GLU A 10 18.95 -17.43 -2.34
N GLU A 11 17.95 -18.12 -1.75
CA GLU A 11 17.85 -19.58 -1.75
C GLU A 11 17.07 -20.14 -2.96
N PHE A 12 16.48 -19.29 -3.79
CA PHE A 12 15.72 -19.71 -4.98
C PHE A 12 16.60 -19.71 -6.22
N SER A 13 16.59 -20.82 -6.97
CA SER A 13 17.29 -20.91 -8.26
C SER A 13 16.32 -20.63 -9.42
N TYR A 14 16.73 -19.81 -10.38
CA TYR A 14 15.93 -19.54 -11.58
C TYR A 14 16.15 -20.60 -12.65
N ASP A 15 15.08 -21.22 -13.15
CA ASP A 15 15.12 -22.17 -14.27
C ASP A 15 14.73 -21.49 -15.59
N PRO A 16 15.68 -21.32 -16.53
CA PRO A 16 15.41 -20.67 -17.82
C PRO A 16 14.48 -21.47 -18.74
N ASN A 17 14.28 -22.76 -18.50
CA ASN A 17 13.45 -23.60 -19.36
C ASN A 17 11.95 -23.47 -19.04
N SER A 18 11.63 -23.19 -17.78
CA SER A 18 10.26 -23.01 -17.28
C SER A 18 9.94 -21.55 -16.92
N ASP A 19 10.91 -20.64 -17.05
CA ASP A 19 10.81 -19.22 -16.70
C ASP A 19 10.25 -18.99 -15.27
N THR A 20 10.67 -19.84 -14.33
CA THR A 20 10.14 -19.85 -12.95
C THR A 20 11.26 -20.03 -11.93
N PHE A 21 11.08 -19.47 -10.73
CA PHE A 21 11.97 -19.68 -9.59
C PHE A 21 11.65 -20.99 -8.88
N ILE A 22 12.65 -21.85 -8.71
CA ILE A 22 12.55 -23.14 -8.03
C ILE A 22 12.94 -22.96 -6.57
N ALA A 23 12.05 -23.41 -5.67
CA ALA A 23 12.30 -23.46 -4.23
C ALA A 23 13.17 -24.68 -3.88
N PRO A 24 14.01 -24.58 -2.84
CA PRO A 24 14.75 -25.74 -2.34
C PRO A 24 13.81 -26.80 -1.76
N ASP A 25 14.21 -28.07 -1.82
CA ASP A 25 13.37 -29.24 -1.49
C ASP A 25 12.83 -29.24 -0.04
N ASN A 26 13.39 -28.43 0.86
CA ASN A 26 12.97 -28.31 2.26
C ASN A 26 12.16 -27.04 2.55
N TYR A 27 11.66 -26.35 1.52
CA TYR A 27 10.81 -25.18 1.70
C TYR A 27 9.40 -25.59 2.13
N GLU A 28 9.13 -25.51 3.44
CA GLU A 28 7.79 -25.60 4.00
C GLU A 28 7.15 -24.19 4.03
N PRO A 29 6.13 -23.90 3.22
CA PRO A 29 5.45 -22.62 3.26
C PRO A 29 4.71 -22.46 4.60
N GLN A 30 5.26 -21.64 5.50
CA GLN A 30 4.70 -21.40 6.85
C GLN A 30 3.33 -20.71 6.89
N TYR A 31 2.65 -20.53 5.75
CA TYR A 31 1.34 -19.88 5.67
C TYR A 31 0.16 -20.86 5.70
N GLN A 32 0.38 -22.16 5.90
CA GLN A 32 -0.69 -23.15 5.97
C GLN A 32 -1.26 -23.33 7.40
N TYR A 33 -1.77 -22.24 7.99
CA TYR A 33 -2.71 -22.31 9.10
C TYR A 33 -3.91 -21.42 8.79
N GLN A 34 -4.81 -21.92 7.94
CA GLN A 34 -6.12 -21.33 7.74
C GLN A 34 -7.18 -22.42 8.00
N PRO A 35 -8.12 -22.24 8.95
CA PRO A 35 -9.18 -23.22 9.18
C PRO A 35 -10.13 -23.27 7.96
N PRO A 36 -10.64 -24.44 7.57
CA PRO A 36 -11.52 -24.56 6.40
C PRO A 36 -12.86 -23.85 6.66
N SER A 37 -13.22 -22.92 5.80
CA SER A 37 -14.55 -22.28 5.77
C SER A 37 -15.55 -23.20 5.03
N PRO A 38 -16.82 -23.35 5.48
CA PRO A 38 -17.69 -24.45 5.02
C PRO A 38 -18.17 -24.41 3.55
N ASN A 39 -17.87 -23.37 2.77
CA ASN A 39 -18.53 -23.11 1.48
C ASN A 39 -17.56 -22.68 0.36
N GLN A 40 -16.48 -23.44 0.10
CA GLN A 40 -15.73 -23.28 -1.15
C GLN A 40 -15.79 -24.55 -2.01
N PRO A 41 -16.16 -24.46 -3.31
CA PRO A 41 -16.06 -25.58 -4.22
C PRO A 41 -14.59 -25.87 -4.53
N SER A 42 -14.21 -27.14 -4.50
CA SER A 42 -12.86 -27.60 -4.84
C SER A 42 -12.49 -27.22 -6.29
N PRO A 43 -11.23 -26.87 -6.57
CA PRO A 43 -10.79 -26.64 -7.95
C PRO A 43 -10.80 -27.97 -8.73
N PRO A 44 -11.06 -27.94 -10.06
CA PRO A 44 -11.16 -29.15 -10.85
C PRO A 44 -9.79 -29.81 -11.01
N SER A 45 -9.72 -31.13 -10.83
CA SER A 45 -8.55 -31.93 -11.17
C SER A 45 -8.30 -31.86 -12.68
N HIS A 46 -7.13 -31.35 -13.08
CA HIS A 46 -6.70 -31.37 -14.48
C HIS A 46 -6.29 -32.80 -14.89
N PRO A 47 -6.72 -33.32 -16.06
CA PRO A 47 -6.18 -34.54 -16.62
C PRO A 47 -4.80 -34.28 -17.27
N PRO A 48 -3.93 -35.31 -17.39
CA PRO A 48 -2.65 -35.16 -18.07
C PRO A 48 -2.90 -35.08 -19.57
N LEU A 49 -2.44 -34.00 -20.22
CA LEU A 49 -2.44 -33.87 -21.67
C LEU A 49 -1.01 -33.90 -22.16
N ASP A 50 -0.54 -35.11 -22.46
CA ASP A 50 0.48 -35.32 -23.47
C ASP A 50 -0.08 -34.82 -24.82
N SER A 51 0.48 -33.72 -25.33
CA SER A 51 0.28 -33.33 -26.73
C SER A 51 1.48 -32.57 -27.24
N GLU A 52 2.37 -33.30 -27.90
CA GLU A 52 3.44 -32.81 -28.75
C GLU A 52 2.85 -32.03 -29.94
N VAL A 53 3.17 -30.75 -30.09
CA VAL A 53 2.88 -29.96 -31.30
C VAL A 53 4.07 -29.01 -31.61
N PRO A 54 4.46 -28.83 -32.89
CA PRO A 54 5.81 -28.37 -33.27
C PRO A 54 6.11 -26.88 -33.01
N LEU A 55 7.37 -26.61 -32.63
CA LEU A 55 7.95 -25.28 -32.49
C LEU A 55 7.78 -24.42 -33.76
N GLU A 56 6.91 -23.41 -33.70
CA GLU A 56 6.92 -22.30 -34.64
C GLU A 56 8.00 -21.29 -34.20
N LYS A 57 9.05 -21.12 -35.01
CA LYS A 57 10.16 -20.20 -34.76
C LYS A 57 9.65 -18.75 -34.71
N GLN A 58 9.60 -18.16 -33.52
CA GLN A 58 9.41 -16.71 -33.40
C GLN A 58 10.61 -15.97 -34.03
N ASN A 59 10.31 -15.12 -35.00
CA ASN A 59 11.27 -14.23 -35.64
C ASN A 59 11.66 -13.10 -34.67
N CYS A 60 12.90 -13.12 -34.17
CA CYS A 60 13.46 -12.02 -33.38
C CYS A 60 13.57 -10.75 -34.24
N HIS A 61 12.76 -9.74 -33.96
CA HIS A 61 12.77 -8.46 -34.68
C HIS A 61 13.99 -7.62 -34.27
N LYS A 62 15.11 -7.77 -35.00
CA LYS A 62 16.22 -6.81 -34.89
C LYS A 62 15.83 -5.50 -35.59
N ARG A 63 15.90 -4.37 -34.87
CA ARG A 63 15.68 -3.03 -35.44
C ARG A 63 16.76 -2.72 -36.48
N LYS A 64 16.37 -2.38 -37.70
CA LYS A 64 17.27 -1.81 -38.72
C LYS A 64 17.61 -0.36 -38.32
N ARG A 65 18.90 -0.01 -38.30
CA ARG A 65 19.37 1.38 -38.15
C ARG A 65 19.39 2.03 -39.54
N SER A 66 18.77 3.19 -39.71
CA SER A 66 18.91 3.99 -40.93
C SER A 66 20.19 4.81 -40.89
N GLU A 67 20.87 4.92 -42.03
CA GLU A 67 22.05 5.76 -42.21
C GLU A 67 21.63 7.23 -42.35
N TYR A 68 22.35 8.14 -41.69
CA TYR A 68 22.12 9.58 -41.79
C TYR A 68 22.81 10.13 -43.04
N ALA A 69 22.04 10.37 -44.10
CA ALA A 69 22.45 11.22 -45.20
C ALA A 69 21.95 12.64 -44.93
N GLY A 70 22.87 13.54 -44.60
CA GLY A 70 22.58 14.95 -44.42
C GLY A 70 22.39 15.65 -45.76
N THR A 71 21.22 16.26 -45.97
CA THR A 71 21.04 17.36 -46.92
C THR A 71 19.95 18.29 -46.41
N SER A 72 20.33 19.55 -46.20
CA SER A 72 19.47 20.64 -45.75
C SER A 72 18.82 21.32 -46.95
N THR A 73 17.48 21.38 -46.94
CA THR A 73 16.71 22.39 -47.68
C THR A 73 15.58 22.87 -46.78
N ALA A 74 15.70 24.12 -46.30
CA ALA A 74 14.70 24.83 -45.53
C ALA A 74 13.48 25.14 -46.41
N VAL A 75 12.36 24.46 -46.16
CA VAL A 75 11.05 24.76 -46.75
C VAL A 75 9.98 24.55 -45.67
N GLY A 76 9.31 25.63 -45.25
CA GLY A 76 8.01 25.60 -44.56
C GLY A 76 8.02 25.86 -43.04
N ILE A 77 8.14 27.13 -42.61
CA ILE A 77 7.91 27.56 -41.22
C ILE A 77 6.42 27.77 -40.86
N ASN A 78 5.49 27.46 -41.76
CA ASN A 78 4.07 27.78 -41.62
C ASN A 78 3.28 26.87 -40.64
N ASN A 79 3.92 25.84 -40.07
CA ASN A 79 3.31 24.93 -39.10
C ASN A 79 3.98 24.98 -37.71
N GLN A 80 4.90 25.91 -37.42
CA GLN A 80 5.53 25.98 -36.09
C GLN A 80 4.70 26.77 -35.08
N ASP A 81 3.97 27.79 -35.54
CA ASP A 81 3.14 28.64 -34.66
C ASP A 81 2.01 27.86 -33.99
N ASN A 82 1.41 26.89 -34.70
CA ASN A 82 0.37 26.03 -34.12
C ASN A 82 0.93 25.04 -33.09
N VAL A 83 2.16 24.53 -33.28
CA VAL A 83 2.83 23.63 -32.35
C VAL A 83 3.20 24.39 -31.08
N LEU A 84 3.74 25.60 -31.21
CA LEU A 84 4.09 26.45 -30.07
C LEU A 84 2.84 26.90 -29.31
N GLY A 85 1.77 27.29 -30.01
CA GLY A 85 0.49 27.63 -29.40
C GLY A 85 -0.10 26.49 -28.58
N ASN A 86 -0.12 25.27 -29.15
CA ASN A 86 -0.58 24.08 -28.44
C ASN A 86 0.29 23.73 -27.23
N LEU A 87 1.61 23.94 -27.33
CA LEU A 87 2.54 23.73 -26.22
C LEU A 87 2.28 24.71 -25.08
N VAL A 88 2.08 26.00 -25.38
CA VAL A 88 1.77 27.03 -24.38
C VAL A 88 0.45 26.72 -23.67
N VAL A 89 -0.59 26.35 -24.42
CA VAL A 89 -1.90 25.95 -23.85
C VAL A 89 -1.76 24.69 -22.99
N GLY A 90 -0.97 23.71 -23.45
CA GLY A 90 -0.68 22.49 -22.70
C GLY A 90 0.00 22.78 -21.37
N ILE A 91 1.03 23.63 -21.36
CA ILE A 91 1.74 24.05 -20.15
C ILE A 91 0.80 24.78 -19.19
N GLY A 92 -0.02 25.71 -19.70
CA GLY A 92 -1.02 26.40 -18.87
C GLY A 92 -2.03 25.44 -18.23
N THR A 93 -2.48 24.45 -18.99
CA THR A 93 -3.40 23.41 -18.49
C THR A 93 -2.73 22.55 -17.42
N ILE A 94 -1.46 22.17 -17.62
CA ILE A 94 -0.69 21.42 -16.63
C ILE A 94 -0.54 22.22 -15.34
N ALA A 95 -0.15 23.50 -15.43
CA ALA A 95 0.04 24.37 -14.27
C ALA A 95 -1.24 24.47 -13.41
N VAL A 96 -2.39 24.71 -14.03
CA VAL A 96 -3.70 24.76 -13.34
C VAL A 96 -4.03 23.43 -12.67
N ASN A 97 -3.76 22.30 -13.32
CA ASN A 97 -3.99 20.98 -12.73
C ASN A 97 -3.09 20.73 -11.51
N PHE A 98 -1.82 21.14 -11.57
CA PHE A 98 -0.91 21.05 -10.43
C PHE A 98 -1.38 21.91 -9.26
N GLU A 99 -1.77 23.16 -9.50
CA GLU A 99 -2.33 24.04 -8.46
C GLU A 99 -3.55 23.41 -7.78
N LYS A 100 -4.47 22.83 -8.57
CA LYS A 100 -5.65 22.13 -8.04
C LYS A 100 -5.27 20.92 -7.18
N ILE A 101 -4.28 20.13 -7.61
CA ILE A 101 -3.79 18.97 -6.84
C ILE A 101 -3.12 19.44 -5.55
N SER A 102 -2.27 20.47 -5.61
CA SER A 102 -1.62 21.07 -4.45
C SER A 102 -2.63 21.56 -3.44
N ASN A 103 -3.64 22.34 -3.85
CA ASN A 103 -4.71 22.82 -2.98
C ASN A 103 -5.51 21.67 -2.36
N MET A 104 -5.78 20.60 -3.12
CA MET A 104 -6.47 19.40 -2.62
C MET A 104 -5.61 18.57 -1.64
N MET A 105 -4.29 18.57 -1.82
CA MET A 105 -3.36 17.93 -0.89
C MET A 105 -3.24 18.73 0.41
N GLU A 106 -3.03 20.03 0.30
CA GLU A 106 -2.95 20.95 1.43
C GLU A 106 -4.22 20.91 2.27
N LYS A 107 -5.40 20.93 1.63
CA LYS A 107 -6.68 20.79 2.35
C LYS A 107 -6.76 19.48 3.13
N ARG A 108 -6.35 18.35 2.53
CA ARG A 108 -6.36 17.04 3.21
C ARG A 108 -5.36 16.99 4.37
N GLU A 109 -4.21 17.63 4.26
CA GLU A 109 -3.25 17.77 5.37
C GLU A 109 -3.88 18.59 6.50
N ASN A 110 -4.39 19.78 6.18
CA ASN A 110 -5.01 20.67 7.15
C ASN A 110 -6.25 20.07 7.83
N ASP A 111 -7.04 19.26 7.13
CA ASP A 111 -8.18 18.56 7.72
C ASP A 111 -7.71 17.48 8.71
N ARG A 112 -6.59 16.77 8.41
CA ARG A 112 -5.97 15.80 9.33
C ARG A 112 -5.33 16.46 10.54
N ASP A 113 -4.64 17.58 10.33
CA ASP A 113 -4.00 18.34 11.39
C ASP A 113 -5.02 19.03 12.29
N ARG A 114 -6.11 19.57 11.73
CA ARG A 114 -7.21 20.12 12.52
C ARG A 114 -7.86 19.04 13.38
N ASP A 115 -8.09 17.85 12.86
CA ASP A 115 -8.60 16.73 13.65
C ASP A 115 -7.62 16.36 14.77
N ARG A 116 -6.32 16.35 14.50
CA ARG A 116 -5.25 16.05 15.47
C ARG A 116 -5.03 17.15 16.53
N GLU A 117 -5.10 18.43 16.16
CA GLU A 117 -4.86 19.59 17.02
C GLU A 117 -6.10 19.96 17.85
N LEU A 118 -7.31 19.80 17.28
CA LEU A 118 -8.56 19.92 18.03
C LEU A 118 -8.73 18.72 18.99
N GLU A 119 -8.22 17.54 18.63
CA GLU A 119 -8.04 16.38 19.51
C GLU A 119 -6.72 16.45 20.29
N GLY A 120 -6.53 17.53 21.06
CA GLY A 120 -5.75 17.40 22.29
C GLY A 120 -6.20 16.11 22.98
N ASN A 121 -5.30 15.15 23.14
CA ASN A 121 -5.68 13.78 23.48
C ASN A 121 -6.44 13.79 24.81
N ILE A 122 -7.75 13.58 24.75
CA ILE A 122 -8.62 13.55 25.93
C ILE A 122 -8.10 12.54 26.96
N TRP A 123 -7.41 11.47 26.52
CA TRP A 123 -6.75 10.54 27.43
C TRP A 123 -5.65 11.19 28.25
N ASP A 124 -4.79 11.98 27.62
CA ASP A 124 -3.68 12.65 28.30
C ASP A 124 -4.22 13.68 29.30
N VAL A 125 -5.28 14.41 28.92
CA VAL A 125 -5.99 15.32 29.84
C VAL A 125 -6.57 14.57 31.04
N ILE A 126 -7.18 13.40 30.84
CA ILE A 126 -7.72 12.57 31.94
C ILE A 126 -6.60 12.05 32.86
N LYS A 127 -5.43 11.70 32.30
CA LYS A 127 -4.26 11.24 33.06
C LYS A 127 -3.61 12.35 33.88
N ASP A 128 -3.58 13.56 33.33
CA ASP A 128 -2.96 14.74 33.96
C ASP A 128 -3.74 15.25 35.18
N ILE A 129 -4.98 14.79 35.41
CA ILE A 129 -5.76 15.14 36.61
C ILE A 129 -5.09 14.48 37.83
N PRO A 130 -4.59 15.28 38.80
CA PRO A 130 -3.93 14.73 39.97
C PRO A 130 -4.92 13.98 40.86
N ASN A 131 -4.45 12.91 41.51
CA ASN A 131 -5.22 12.07 42.44
C ASN A 131 -6.45 11.35 41.83
N LEU A 132 -6.55 11.29 40.50
CA LEU A 132 -7.60 10.52 39.84
C LEU A 132 -7.18 9.06 39.76
N ASN A 133 -7.97 8.16 40.37
CA ASN A 133 -7.73 6.72 40.28
C ASN A 133 -8.17 6.16 38.91
N ASP A 134 -7.63 5.00 38.54
CA ASP A 134 -7.85 4.41 37.21
C ASP A 134 -9.31 4.03 36.97
N ILE A 135 -10.04 3.56 37.99
CA ILE A 135 -11.47 3.25 37.89
C ILE A 135 -12.27 4.49 37.48
N THR A 136 -12.00 5.65 38.11
CA THR A 136 -12.66 6.91 37.77
C THR A 136 -12.25 7.37 36.38
N ARG A 137 -10.98 7.23 35.99
CA ARG A 137 -10.51 7.53 34.62
C ARG A 137 -11.25 6.70 33.58
N PHE A 138 -11.40 5.40 33.80
CA PHE A 138 -12.14 4.50 32.89
C PHE A 138 -13.63 4.85 32.84
N LYS A 139 -14.27 5.17 33.98
CA LYS A 139 -15.66 5.67 33.99
C LYS A 139 -15.82 6.97 33.21
N THR A 140 -14.86 7.90 33.30
CA THR A 140 -14.87 9.13 32.49
C THR A 140 -14.72 8.81 31.01
N ALA A 141 -13.85 7.87 30.63
CA ALA A 141 -13.71 7.41 29.24
C ALA A 141 -15.00 6.77 28.71
N GLU A 142 -15.80 6.13 29.57
CA GLU A 142 -17.10 5.57 29.18
C GLU A 142 -18.14 6.61 28.75
N LEU A 143 -18.04 7.84 29.26
CA LEU A 143 -18.95 8.95 28.93
C LEU A 143 -18.66 9.56 27.54
N LEU A 144 -17.53 9.20 26.92
CA LEU A 144 -17.15 9.69 25.61
C LEU A 144 -17.98 9.03 24.50
N ASN A 145 -18.17 9.77 23.40
CA ASN A 145 -18.77 9.23 22.18
C ASN A 145 -17.90 8.12 21.55
N THR A 146 -18.47 7.32 20.64
CA THR A 146 -17.80 6.15 20.05
C THR A 146 -16.51 6.48 19.29
N LYS A 147 -16.43 7.65 18.63
CA LYS A 147 -15.22 8.08 17.92
C LYS A 147 -14.10 8.35 18.94
N ALA A 148 -14.36 9.25 19.89
CA ALA A 148 -13.41 9.62 20.93
C ALA A 148 -12.97 8.43 21.80
N LYS A 149 -13.87 7.49 22.11
CA LYS A 149 -13.56 6.26 22.85
C LYS A 149 -12.61 5.34 22.08
N LYS A 150 -12.75 5.25 20.75
CA LYS A 150 -11.85 4.47 19.88
C LYS A 150 -10.48 5.13 19.79
N ASP A 151 -10.43 6.44 19.60
CA ASP A 151 -9.17 7.19 19.48
C ASP A 151 -8.37 7.12 20.77
N PHE A 152 -9.06 7.19 21.91
CA PHE A 152 -8.49 6.95 23.24
C PHE A 152 -7.89 5.55 23.38
N PHE A 153 -8.63 4.50 22.97
CA PHE A 153 -8.14 3.12 23.06
C PHE A 153 -6.86 2.92 22.25
N LEU A 154 -6.78 3.55 21.08
CA LEU A 154 -5.61 3.50 20.20
C LEU A 154 -4.39 4.22 20.79
N LYS A 155 -4.61 5.24 21.62
CA LYS A 155 -3.54 6.02 22.28
C LYS A 155 -3.11 5.46 23.64
N MET A 156 -3.84 4.49 24.20
CA MET A 156 -3.44 3.80 25.43
C MET A 156 -2.21 2.93 25.21
N THR A 157 -1.42 2.73 26.27
CA THR A 157 -0.41 1.66 26.26
C THR A 157 -1.08 0.28 26.33
N PRO A 158 -0.37 -0.81 25.98
CA PRO A 158 -0.90 -2.17 26.14
C PRO A 158 -1.37 -2.48 27.57
N GLU A 159 -0.69 -1.94 28.59
CA GLU A 159 -1.05 -2.13 30.00
C GLU A 159 -2.33 -1.37 30.37
N GLU A 160 -2.43 -0.10 29.95
CA GLU A 160 -3.61 0.73 30.17
C GLU A 160 -4.86 0.12 29.52
N SER A 161 -4.72 -0.33 28.27
CA SER A 161 -5.81 -0.98 27.54
C SER A 161 -6.19 -2.33 28.15
N SER A 162 -5.23 -3.11 28.66
CA SER A 162 -5.51 -4.33 29.41
C SER A 162 -6.29 -4.06 30.70
N SER A 163 -5.89 -3.06 31.49
CA SER A 163 -6.59 -2.65 32.71
C SER A 163 -8.01 -2.17 32.42
N TRP A 164 -8.20 -1.41 31.35
CA TRP A 164 -9.54 -1.00 30.94
C TRP A 164 -10.41 -2.18 30.49
N ILE A 165 -9.84 -3.17 29.80
CA ILE A 165 -10.57 -4.40 29.45
C ILE A 165 -11.01 -5.16 30.71
N LYS A 166 -10.15 -5.27 31.72
CA LYS A 166 -10.52 -5.88 33.01
C LYS A 166 -11.66 -5.12 33.69
N PHE A 167 -11.57 -3.80 33.71
CA PHE A 167 -12.65 -2.92 34.17
C PHE A 167 -13.97 -3.16 33.43
N LYS A 168 -13.91 -3.37 32.11
CA LYS A 168 -15.10 -3.68 31.31
C LYS A 168 -15.70 -5.06 31.62
N LEU A 169 -14.86 -6.01 32.01
CA LEU A 169 -15.27 -7.37 32.38
C LEU A 169 -15.77 -7.45 33.83
N GLY A 170 -15.54 -6.41 34.64
CA GLY A 170 -15.86 -6.41 36.07
C GLY A 170 -14.82 -7.13 36.93
N ASP A 171 -13.61 -7.30 36.41
CA ASP A 171 -12.47 -7.97 37.06
C ASP A 171 -11.57 -6.97 37.83
N ASP A 172 -12.14 -5.83 38.27
CA ASP A 172 -11.45 -4.74 38.98
C ASP A 172 -10.95 -5.13 40.38
#